data_AF-A0A7J5USS0-F1
#
_entry.id   AF-A0A7J5USS0-F1
#
_cell.length_a   1.000
_cell.length_b   1.000
_cell.length_c   1.000
_cell.angle_alpha   90.00
_cell.angle_beta   90.00
_cell.angle_gamma   90.00
#
_symmetry.space_group_name_H-M   'P 1'
#
loop_
_entity.id
_entity.type
_entity.pdbx_description
1 polymer ?
#
loop_
_entity_poly.entity_id
_entity_poly.type
_entity_poly.pdbx_seq_one_letter_code
_entity_poly.pdbx_strand_id
1 'polypeptide(L)'
;MPQTPEPQTYTLPPASPFANHGRTKAAWVLMWGVCLGFLLAGLGLMMSNQVVVIVGVVVTVGSVVLSVIMRGMGMGQPAPAAVQGDERDWYSA
;
A
#
# COMPACT_ATOMS: atom_id res chain seq x y z
N MET A 1 2.76 -44.52 -25.64
CA MET A 1 3.08 -44.16 -24.24
C MET A 1 2.52 -42.77 -23.99
N PRO A 2 1.47 -42.59 -23.17
CA PRO A 2 1.06 -41.25 -22.76
C PRO A 2 2.25 -40.60 -22.02
N GLN A 3 2.71 -39.45 -22.51
CA GLN A 3 3.75 -38.68 -21.84
C GLN A 3 3.15 -38.14 -20.54
N THR A 4 3.58 -38.66 -19.39
CA THR A 4 3.23 -38.06 -18.10
C THR A 4 3.94 -36.70 -18.04
N PRO A 5 3.24 -35.57 -17.87
CA PRO A 5 3.89 -34.27 -17.77
C PRO A 5 4.94 -34.32 -16.65
N GLU A 6 6.17 -33.88 -16.91
CA GLU A 6 7.17 -33.78 -15.85
C GLU A 6 6.65 -32.87 -14.72
N PRO A 7 6.85 -33.24 -13.45
CA PRO A 7 6.47 -32.40 -12.32
C PRO A 7 7.18 -31.05 -12.43
N GLN A 8 6.43 -30.01 -12.77
CA GLN A 8 6.93 -28.64 -12.79
C GLN A 8 7.29 -28.25 -11.35
N THR A 9 8.57 -28.20 -11.04
CA THR A 9 9.09 -27.78 -9.74
C THR A 9 9.07 -26.25 -9.71
N TYR A 10 7.92 -25.69 -9.32
CA TYR A 10 7.81 -24.27 -9.06
C TYR A 10 8.57 -23.93 -7.78
N THR A 11 9.51 -22.98 -7.86
CA THR A 11 10.09 -22.34 -6.68
C THR A 11 9.03 -21.42 -6.07
N LEU A 12 8.49 -21.80 -4.93
CA LEU A 12 7.57 -20.93 -4.18
C LEU A 12 8.36 -19.79 -3.54
N PRO A 13 7.81 -18.56 -3.48
CA PRO A 13 8.38 -17.50 -2.69
C PRO A 13 8.58 -17.94 -1.24
N PRO A 14 9.61 -17.46 -0.54
CA PRO A 14 9.98 -17.91 0.81
C PRO A 14 8.89 -17.63 1.86
N ALA A 15 7.95 -16.73 1.57
CA ALA A 15 6.80 -16.47 2.42
C ALA A 15 5.56 -16.22 1.56
N SER A 16 4.41 -16.68 2.06
CA SER A 16 3.13 -16.29 1.48
C SER A 16 2.90 -14.79 1.65
N PRO A 17 2.29 -14.10 0.68
CA PRO A 17 1.87 -12.72 0.86
C PRO A 17 0.98 -12.57 2.09
N PHE A 18 1.11 -11.44 2.79
CA PHE A 18 0.26 -11.14 3.93
C PHE A 18 -1.23 -11.20 3.53
N ALA A 19 -2.06 -11.85 4.37
CA ALA A 19 -3.50 -12.00 4.15
C ALA A 19 -4.30 -10.71 4.45
N ASN A 20 -3.66 -9.54 4.33
CA ASN A 20 -4.26 -8.23 4.46
C ASN A 20 -4.54 -7.69 3.04
N HIS A 21 -5.64 -8.12 2.42
CA HIS A 21 -6.07 -7.72 1.07
C HIS A 21 -6.33 -6.20 0.91
N GLY A 22 -5.30 -5.36 1.08
CA GLY A 22 -5.41 -3.91 1.22
C GLY A 22 -6.05 -3.41 2.53
N ARG A 23 -6.38 -4.31 3.47
CA ARG A 23 -7.21 -4.00 4.66
C ARG A 23 -6.43 -3.60 5.91
N THR A 24 -5.43 -2.73 5.78
CA THR A 24 -4.74 -2.18 6.97
C THR A 24 -5.44 -0.91 7.46
N LYS A 25 -5.48 -0.71 8.78
CA LYS A 25 -6.08 0.50 9.38
C LYS A 25 -5.38 1.76 8.86
N ALA A 26 -4.04 1.74 8.78
CA ALA A 26 -3.25 2.85 8.26
C ALA A 26 -3.58 3.18 6.79
N ALA A 27 -3.80 2.15 5.94
CA ALA A 27 -4.15 2.36 4.53
C ALA A 27 -5.56 2.94 4.37
N TRP A 28 -6.54 2.48 5.16
CA TRP A 28 -7.90 3.00 5.09
C TRP A 28 -8.03 4.44 5.58
N VAL A 29 -7.26 4.81 6.61
CA VAL A 29 -7.17 6.21 7.07
C VAL A 29 -6.57 7.10 6.00
N LEU A 30 -5.49 6.65 5.34
CA LEU A 30 -4.91 7.37 4.21
C LEU A 30 -5.92 7.56 3.08
N MET A 31 -6.57 6.47 2.65
CA MET A 31 -7.50 6.47 1.53
C MET A 31 -8.65 7.46 1.76
N TRP A 32 -9.39 7.32 2.86
CA TRP A 32 -10.53 8.18 3.15
C TRP A 32 -10.12 9.62 3.43
N GLY A 33 -9.02 9.82 4.16
CA GLY A 33 -8.54 11.15 4.49
C GLY A 33 -8.08 11.95 3.27
N VAL A 34 -7.33 11.32 2.35
CA VAL A 34 -6.92 11.95 1.09
C VAL A 34 -8.12 12.20 0.19
N CYS A 35 -9.03 11.23 0.02
CA CYS A 35 -10.25 11.43 -0.76
C CYS A 35 -11.07 12.62 -0.23
N LEU A 36 -11.28 12.71 1.09
CA LEU A 36 -12.00 13.82 1.71
C LEU A 36 -11.27 15.16 1.49
N GLY A 37 -9.94 15.19 1.67
CA GLY A 37 -9.15 16.39 1.46
C GLY A 37 -9.23 16.92 0.03
N PHE A 38 -9.15 16.04 -0.98
CA PHE A 38 -9.32 16.41 -2.38
C PHE A 38 -10.75 16.86 -2.71
N LEU A 39 -11.77 16.21 -2.15
CA LEU A 39 -13.16 16.66 -2.30
C LEU A 39 -13.35 18.08 -1.75
N LEU A 40 -12.83 18.37 -0.56
CA LEU A 40 -12.89 19.71 0.05
C LEU A 40 -12.12 20.74 -0.79
N ALA A 41 -10.92 20.40 -1.26
CA ALA A 41 -10.14 21.29 -2.11
C ALA A 41 -10.87 21.60 -3.43
N GLY A 42 -11.43 20.58 -4.08
CA GLY A 42 -12.22 20.74 -5.30
C GLY A 42 -13.46 21.64 -5.08
N LEU A 43 -14.20 21.42 -4.01
CA LEU A 43 -15.33 22.28 -3.63
C LEU A 43 -14.89 23.72 -3.36
N GLY A 44 -13.77 23.92 -2.66
CA GLY A 44 -13.21 25.24 -2.41
C GLY A 44 -12.85 25.98 -3.69
N LEU A 45 -12.30 25.27 -4.69
CA LEU A 45 -12.00 25.83 -6.01
C LEU A 45 -13.29 26.22 -6.76
N MET A 46 -14.33 25.36 -6.75
CA MET A 46 -15.62 25.66 -7.38
C MET A 46 -16.30 26.90 -6.78
N MET A 47 -16.15 27.11 -5.47
CA MET A 47 -16.73 28.25 -4.76
C MET A 47 -15.83 29.50 -4.76
N SER A 48 -14.65 29.45 -5.39
CA SER A 48 -13.63 30.50 -5.29
C SER A 48 -13.27 30.88 -3.83
N ASN A 49 -13.35 29.90 -2.92
CA ASN A 49 -13.14 30.09 -1.48
C ASN A 49 -11.79 29.50 -1.05
N GLN A 50 -10.79 30.37 -0.87
CA GLN A 50 -9.44 29.96 -0.49
C GLN A 50 -9.36 29.26 0.87
N VAL A 51 -10.23 29.61 1.82
CA VAL A 51 -10.24 28.97 3.15
C VAL A 51 -10.58 27.49 3.02
N VAL A 52 -11.59 27.15 2.23
CA VAL A 52 -12.00 25.76 2.01
C VAL A 52 -10.92 24.97 1.26
N VAL A 53 -10.21 25.60 0.32
CA VAL A 53 -9.05 25.01 -0.35
C VAL A 53 -7.94 24.66 0.65
N ILE A 54 -7.58 25.62 1.52
CA ILE A 54 -6.55 25.40 2.55
C ILE A 54 -6.96 24.26 3.49
N VAL A 55 -8.23 24.20 3.92
CA VAL A 55 -8.74 23.11 4.75
C VAL A 55 -8.56 21.76 4.04
N GLY A 56 -8.93 21.66 2.75
CA GLY A 56 -8.73 20.43 1.97
C GLY A 56 -7.27 19.99 1.90
N VAL A 57 -6.35 20.93 1.69
CA VAL A 57 -4.90 20.67 1.68
C VAL A 57 -4.42 20.18 3.05
N VAL A 58 -4.81 20.85 4.14
CA VAL A 58 -4.43 20.46 5.50
C VAL A 58 -4.94 19.06 5.84
N VAL A 59 -6.19 18.74 5.49
CA VAL A 59 -6.76 17.40 5.68
C VAL A 59 -5.97 16.35 4.89
N THR A 60 -5.58 16.66 3.66
CA THR A 60 -4.81 15.75 2.79
C THR A 60 -3.44 15.45 3.40
N VAL A 61 -2.67 16.50 3.72
CA VAL A 61 -1.33 16.37 4.30
C VAL A 61 -1.39 15.70 5.68
N GLY A 62 -2.36 16.10 6.51
CA GLY A 62 -2.59 15.50 7.83
C GLY A 62 -2.90 14.01 7.75
N SER A 63 -3.67 13.58 6.75
CA SER A 63 -4.00 12.16 6.55
C SER A 63 -2.80 11.32 6.14
N VAL A 64 -1.90 11.89 5.32
CA VAL A 64 -0.62 11.24 4.97
C VAL A 64 0.24 11.06 6.21
N VAL A 65 0.43 12.13 6.99
CA VAL A 65 1.24 12.10 8.21
C VAL A 65 0.66 11.10 9.22
N LEU A 66 -0.66 11.14 9.45
CA LEU A 66 -1.34 10.22 10.35
C LEU A 66 -1.16 8.76 9.91
N SER A 67 -1.30 8.46 8.62
CA SER A 67 -1.10 7.10 8.09
C SER A 67 0.34 6.60 8.33
N VAL A 68 1.34 7.45 8.15
CA VAL A 68 2.75 7.11 8.41
C VAL A 68 2.97 6.80 9.90
N ILE A 69 2.43 7.63 10.79
CA ILE A 69 2.50 7.38 12.25
C ILE A 69 1.82 6.05 12.58
N MET A 70 0.63 5.81 12.04
CA MET A 70 -0.10 4.56 12.26
C MET A 70 0.67 3.34 11.76
N ARG A 71 1.36 3.45 10.62
CA ARG A 71 2.25 2.39 10.11
C ARG A 71 3.38 2.12 11.08
N GLY A 72 4.01 3.15 11.65
CA GLY A 72 5.04 3.02 12.68
C GLY A 72 4.54 2.36 13.97
N MET A 73 3.26 2.56 14.31
CA MET A 73 2.60 1.89 15.44
C MET A 73 2.16 0.44 15.15
N GLY A 74 2.55 -0.14 14.01
CA GLY A 74 2.18 -1.51 13.64
C GLY A 74 0.74 -1.67 13.10
N MET A 75 0.03 -0.57 12.83
CA MET A 75 -1.31 -0.61 12.23
C MET A 75 -1.31 -0.67 10.68
N GLY A 76 -0.11 -0.68 10.08
CA GLY A 76 0.12 -0.90 8.66
C GLY A 76 0.42 -2.35 8.32
N GLN A 77 0.90 -2.59 7.11
CA GLN A 77 1.37 -3.91 6.70
C GLN A 77 2.73 -4.20 7.34
N PRO A 78 2.96 -5.40 7.90
CA PRO A 78 4.27 -5.80 8.40
C PRO A 78 5.32 -5.80 7.28
N ALA A 79 6.59 -5.61 7.65
CA ALA A 79 7.67 -5.75 6.69
C ALA A 79 7.76 -7.22 6.24
N PRO A 80 7.92 -7.50 4.93
CA PRO A 80 8.15 -8.87 4.46
C PRO A 80 9.41 -9.44 5.13
N ALA A 81 9.41 -10.74 5.39
CA ALA A 81 10.61 -11.44 5.83
C ALA A 81 11.72 -11.18 4.81
N ALA A 82 12.90 -10.77 5.28
CA ALA A 82 14.06 -10.59 4.41
C ALA A 82 14.37 -11.93 3.72
N VAL A 83 14.45 -11.92 2.39
CA VAL A 83 14.94 -13.08 1.64
C VAL A 83 16.43 -13.21 1.95
N GLN A 84 16.81 -14.25 2.68
CA GLN A 84 18.22 -14.59 2.85
C GLN A 84 18.71 -15.23 1.56
N GLY A 85 19.12 -14.39 0.61
CA GLY A 85 19.55 -14.82 -0.72
C GLY A 85 20.95 -15.43 -0.69
N ASP A 86 21.01 -16.76 -0.74
CA ASP A 86 22.12 -17.51 -1.33
C ASP A 86 21.54 -18.58 -2.28
N GLU A 87 20.76 -18.13 -3.28
CA GLU A 87 20.36 -18.99 -4.38
C GLU A 87 20.81 -18.36 -5.69
N ARG A 88 21.69 -19.08 -6.39
CA ARG A 88 22.26 -18.71 -7.68
C ARG A 88 21.15 -18.37 -8.68
N ASP A 89 21.27 -17.20 -9.30
CA ASP A 89 20.36 -16.72 -10.34
C ASP A 89 20.62 -17.50 -11.64
N TRP A 90 19.89 -18.60 -11.82
CA TRP A 90 20.04 -19.50 -12.96
C TRP A 90 19.44 -18.96 -14.28
N TYR A 91 18.87 -17.74 -14.27
CA TYR A 91 18.25 -17.11 -15.45
C TYR A 91 19.06 -16.00 -16.10
N SER A 92 20.29 -15.76 -15.66
CA SER A 92 21.17 -14.71 -16.21
C SER A 92 22.08 -15.19 -17.35
N ALA A 93 21.63 -16.12 -18.20
CA ALA A 93 22.38 -16.60 -19.37
C ALA A 93 21.70 -16.17 -20.68
#